data_AF-A0A356TLJ3-F1
#
_entry.id   AF-A0A356TLJ3-F1
#
_cell.length_a   1.000
_cell.length_b   1.000
_cell.length_c   1.000
_cell.angle_alpha   90.00
_cell.angle_beta   90.00
_cell.angle_gamma   90.00
#
_symmetry.space_group_name_H-M   'P 1'
#
loop_
_entity.id
_entity.type
_entity.pdbx_description
1 polymer ?
#
loop_
_entity_poly.entity_id
_entity_poly.type
_entity_poly.pdbx_seq_one_letter_code
_entity_poly.pdbx_strand_id
1 'polypeptide(L)'
;MFDDYEPDPPIACDGCGGELSGWQSKDGPCALLVWREGAASPLRQWADPDCRLPPEALTTLRLESDVELYTTCESCGAPAEATGFLVDGVWQGTVRGHHAGEAPVPATIITGHWRQCSACADAWEEPARPLAECPHCRTVTRLAECSPRPPS
;
A
#
# COMPACT_ATOMS: atom_id res chain seq x y z
N MET A 1 1.90 -19.36 8.95
CA MET A 1 1.45 -18.31 9.89
C MET A 1 1.87 -17.02 9.24
N PHE A 2 0.93 -16.12 8.96
CA PHE A 2 1.18 -14.93 8.15
C PHE A 2 0.94 -13.67 8.99
N ASP A 3 1.59 -12.58 8.61
CA ASP A 3 1.30 -11.26 9.18
C ASP A 3 0.01 -10.70 8.54
N ASP A 4 -0.70 -9.88 9.30
CA ASP A 4 -1.91 -9.20 8.84
C ASP A 4 -1.58 -7.76 8.41
N TYR A 5 -2.26 -7.30 7.37
CA TYR A 5 -2.07 -5.99 6.76
C TYR A 5 -3.41 -5.25 6.70
N GLU A 6 -3.42 -3.99 7.13
CA GLU A 6 -4.61 -3.14 7.17
C GLU A 6 -4.41 -1.94 6.21
N PRO A 7 -4.88 -2.01 4.94
CA PRO A 7 -4.89 -0.85 4.04
C PRO A 7 -5.72 0.30 4.60
N ASP A 8 -5.29 1.54 4.36
CA ASP A 8 -6.01 2.75 4.77
C ASP A 8 -5.94 3.82 3.67
N PRO A 9 -7.03 4.06 2.90
CA PRO A 9 -8.39 3.59 3.15
C PRO A 9 -8.60 2.10 2.84
N PRO A 10 -9.66 1.48 3.41
CA PRO A 10 -10.05 0.12 3.05
C PRO A 10 -10.35 -0.05 1.55
N ILE A 11 -10.04 -1.23 1.02
CA ILE A 11 -10.17 -1.56 -0.40
C ILE A 11 -11.51 -2.26 -0.64
N ALA A 12 -12.27 -1.82 -1.65
CA ALA A 12 -13.52 -2.46 -2.04
C ALA A 12 -13.29 -3.64 -3.01
N CYS A 13 -14.10 -4.70 -2.89
CA CYS A 13 -14.14 -5.84 -3.80
C CYS A 13 -14.73 -5.46 -5.16
N ASP A 14 -14.08 -5.82 -6.27
CA ASP A 14 -14.61 -5.55 -7.62
C ASP A 14 -15.90 -6.30 -7.93
N GLY A 15 -16.09 -7.46 -7.33
CA GLY A 15 -17.25 -8.30 -7.60
C GLY A 15 -18.53 -7.75 -6.97
N CYS A 16 -18.46 -7.38 -5.68
CA CYS A 16 -19.65 -7.02 -4.90
C CYS A 16 -19.60 -5.63 -4.24
N GLY A 17 -18.49 -4.90 -4.35
CA GLY A 17 -18.28 -3.61 -3.70
C GLY A 17 -18.06 -3.68 -2.18
N GLY A 18 -18.10 -4.87 -1.57
CA GLY A 18 -17.86 -5.06 -0.15
C GLY A 18 -16.42 -4.75 0.26
N GLU A 19 -16.22 -4.30 1.49
CA GLU A 19 -14.88 -4.04 2.02
C GLU A 19 -14.06 -5.33 2.12
N LEU A 20 -12.82 -5.29 1.65
CA LEU A 20 -11.86 -6.38 1.75
C LEU A 20 -11.03 -6.22 3.03
N SER A 21 -11.09 -7.25 3.88
CA SER A 21 -10.39 -7.36 5.16
C SER A 21 -9.41 -8.54 5.15
N GLY A 22 -8.69 -8.77 6.24
CA GLY A 22 -7.89 -9.99 6.43
C GLY A 22 -6.75 -10.17 5.43
N TRP A 23 -6.12 -9.07 4.99
CA TRP A 23 -5.00 -9.13 4.06
C TRP A 23 -3.78 -9.76 4.72
N GLN A 24 -3.16 -10.68 4.00
CA GLN A 24 -1.97 -11.41 4.45
C GLN A 24 -0.85 -11.33 3.42
N SER A 25 0.39 -11.37 3.86
CA SER A 25 1.56 -11.48 3.00
C SER A 25 2.36 -12.74 3.29
N LYS A 26 3.03 -13.26 2.26
CA LYS A 26 4.00 -14.36 2.37
C LYS A 26 5.42 -13.88 2.62
N ASP A 27 5.68 -12.59 2.41
CA ASP A 27 7.03 -12.01 2.41
C ASP A 27 7.42 -11.39 3.77
N GLY A 28 6.50 -11.43 4.74
CA GLY A 28 6.74 -10.90 6.09
C GLY A 28 7.59 -11.82 6.97
N PRO A 29 8.04 -11.32 8.14
CA PRO A 29 8.73 -12.13 9.15
C PRO A 29 7.90 -13.32 9.69
N CYS A 30 6.62 -13.44 9.28
CA CYS A 30 5.72 -14.53 9.67
C CYS A 30 5.55 -14.61 11.19
N ALA A 31 5.47 -13.45 11.84
CA ALA A 31 5.51 -13.29 13.28
C ALA A 31 4.14 -12.88 13.86
N LEU A 32 3.04 -13.00 13.09
CA LEU A 32 1.69 -12.54 13.45
C LEU A 32 1.64 -11.04 13.75
N LEU A 33 2.45 -10.27 13.04
CA LEU A 33 2.46 -8.81 13.15
C LEU A 33 1.25 -8.24 12.43
N VAL A 34 0.75 -7.11 12.94
CA VAL A 34 -0.27 -6.30 12.24
C VAL A 34 0.37 -5.04 11.75
N TRP A 35 0.44 -4.90 10.43
CA TRP A 35 0.86 -3.69 9.76
C TRP A 35 -0.35 -2.87 9.34
N ARG A 36 -0.21 -1.55 9.31
CA ARG A 36 -1.22 -0.65 8.76
C ARG A 36 -0.56 0.34 7.83
N GLU A 37 -1.24 0.66 6.74
CA GLU A 37 -0.81 1.71 5.82
C GLU A 37 -0.60 3.04 6.58
N GLY A 38 0.47 3.75 6.24
CA GLY A 38 0.94 4.95 6.92
C GLY A 38 1.76 4.70 8.20
N ALA A 39 1.80 3.49 8.73
CA ALA A 39 2.60 3.16 9.92
C ALA A 39 4.01 2.67 9.54
N ALA A 40 5.03 3.22 10.19
CA ALA A 40 6.43 2.80 9.98
C ALA A 40 6.77 1.46 10.67
N SER A 41 5.97 1.02 11.64
CA SER A 41 6.18 -0.19 12.43
C SER A 41 4.86 -0.91 12.67
N PRO A 42 4.87 -2.21 13.05
CA PRO A 42 3.65 -2.93 13.38
C PRO A 42 2.89 -2.26 14.52
N LEU A 43 1.56 -2.30 14.44
CA LEU A 43 0.67 -1.79 15.49
C LEU A 43 0.61 -2.73 16.69
N ARG A 44 0.60 -4.05 16.42
CA ARG A 44 0.44 -5.11 17.43
C ARG A 44 0.93 -6.45 16.88
N GLN A 45 0.92 -7.47 17.74
CA GLN A 45 1.21 -8.86 17.39
C GLN A 45 0.11 -9.78 17.94
N TRP A 46 -0.46 -10.65 17.10
CA TRP A 46 -1.52 -11.60 17.48
C TRP A 46 -0.96 -12.88 18.11
N ALA A 47 0.09 -12.76 18.93
CA ALA A 47 0.64 -13.89 19.68
C ALA A 47 0.03 -13.96 21.10
N ASP A 48 0.18 -15.10 21.77
CA ASP A 48 -0.10 -15.22 23.20
C ASP A 48 0.80 -14.27 24.01
N PRO A 49 0.36 -13.77 25.19
CA PRO A 49 1.11 -12.79 25.97
C PRO A 49 2.57 -13.19 26.25
N ASP A 50 2.81 -14.48 26.51
CA ASP A 50 4.15 -15.01 26.80
C ASP A 50 5.07 -15.11 25.56
N CYS A 51 4.48 -15.01 24.36
CA CYS A 51 5.16 -15.06 23.07
C CYS A 51 5.24 -13.69 22.38
N ARG A 52 4.59 -12.66 22.93
CA ARG A 52 4.58 -11.32 22.33
C ARG A 52 5.92 -10.64 22.48
N LEU A 53 6.35 -9.98 21.42
CA LEU A 53 7.40 -8.99 21.48
C LEU A 53 6.97 -7.85 22.41
N PRO A 54 7.89 -7.32 23.23
CA PRO A 54 7.58 -6.15 24.02
C PRO A 54 7.36 -4.93 23.09
N PRO A 55 6.55 -3.93 23.51
CA PRO A 55 6.18 -2.81 22.64
C PRO A 55 7.37 -2.06 22.03
N GLU A 56 8.46 -1.89 22.78
CA GLU A 56 9.68 -1.27 22.30
C GLU A 56 10.32 -2.03 21.13
N ALA A 57 10.26 -3.37 21.13
CA ALA A 57 10.79 -4.17 20.04
C ALA A 57 9.94 -4.01 18.77
N LEU A 58 8.60 -3.93 18.90
CA LEU A 58 7.72 -3.68 17.75
C LEU A 58 8.08 -2.37 17.04
N THR A 59 8.38 -1.31 17.79
CA THR A 59 8.72 0.00 17.21
C THR A 59 10.01 0.03 16.39
N THR A 60 10.86 -0.99 16.52
CA THR A 60 12.10 -1.14 15.74
C THR A 60 11.93 -1.91 14.44
N LEU A 61 10.82 -2.66 14.28
CA LEU A 61 10.59 -3.47 13.09
C LEU A 61 10.19 -2.58 11.90
N ARG A 62 10.71 -2.90 10.72
CA ARG A 62 10.44 -2.21 9.46
C ARG A 62 10.09 -3.22 8.38
N LEU A 63 9.26 -2.82 7.44
CA LEU A 63 9.14 -3.52 6.16
C LEU A 63 10.35 -3.11 5.29
N GLU A 64 10.97 -4.08 4.61
CA GLU A 64 12.20 -3.85 3.84
C GLU A 64 11.94 -3.62 2.34
N SER A 65 10.76 -4.02 1.87
CA SER A 65 10.36 -3.92 0.47
C SER A 65 8.85 -3.75 0.34
N ASP A 66 8.40 -3.45 -0.88
CA ASP A 66 7.00 -3.61 -1.28
C ASP A 66 6.51 -5.02 -0.90
N VAL A 67 5.25 -5.12 -0.52
CA VAL A 67 4.63 -6.35 0.01
C VAL A 67 3.49 -6.81 -0.89
N GLU A 68 3.50 -8.09 -1.27
CA GLU A 68 2.35 -8.71 -1.91
C GLU A 68 1.32 -9.09 -0.86
N LEU A 69 0.07 -8.69 -1.11
CA LEU A 69 -1.05 -8.86 -0.21
C LEU A 69 -2.13 -9.71 -0.88
N TYR A 70 -2.65 -10.65 -0.11
CA TYR A 70 -3.65 -11.61 -0.55
C TYR A 70 -4.81 -11.61 0.44
N THR A 71 -6.04 -11.67 -0.08
CA THR A 71 -7.24 -11.92 0.72
C THR A 71 -8.33 -12.60 -0.10
N THR A 72 -9.45 -12.94 0.54
CA THR A 72 -10.68 -13.38 -0.11
C THR A 72 -11.84 -12.54 0.43
N CYS A 73 -12.67 -12.01 -0.47
CA CYS A 73 -13.85 -11.26 -0.07
C CYS A 73 -14.80 -12.14 0.73
N GLU A 74 -15.09 -11.77 1.97
CA GLU A 74 -15.99 -12.54 2.84
C GLU A 74 -17.43 -12.58 2.31
N SER A 75 -17.85 -11.55 1.56
CA SER A 75 -19.23 -11.45 1.06
C SER A 75 -19.51 -12.32 -0.16
N CYS A 76 -18.56 -12.46 -1.09
CA CYS A 76 -18.79 -13.15 -2.36
C CYS A 76 -17.78 -14.27 -2.65
N GLY A 77 -16.76 -14.46 -1.81
CA GLY A 77 -15.73 -15.48 -1.97
C GLY A 77 -14.73 -15.19 -3.09
N ALA A 78 -14.79 -14.02 -3.73
CA ALA A 78 -13.83 -13.66 -4.77
C ALA A 78 -12.43 -13.45 -4.17
N PRO A 79 -11.38 -14.09 -4.72
CA PRO A 79 -10.01 -13.80 -4.31
C PRO A 79 -9.63 -12.37 -4.70
N ALA A 80 -8.75 -11.76 -3.93
CA ALA A 80 -8.22 -10.44 -4.22
C ALA A 80 -6.73 -10.38 -3.90
N GLU A 81 -6.01 -9.65 -4.74
CA GLU A 81 -4.58 -9.41 -4.63
C GLU A 81 -4.32 -7.91 -4.68
N ALA A 82 -3.30 -7.46 -3.96
CA ALA A 82 -2.84 -6.09 -3.96
C ALA A 82 -1.34 -6.02 -3.68
N THR A 83 -0.71 -4.91 -4.02
CA THR A 83 0.65 -4.58 -3.60
C THR A 83 0.60 -3.39 -2.65
N GLY A 84 1.21 -3.55 -1.48
CA GLY A 84 1.53 -2.47 -0.56
C GLY A 84 2.90 -1.88 -0.89
N PHE A 85 2.95 -0.59 -1.20
CA PHE A 85 4.17 0.09 -1.65
C PHE A 85 4.81 0.88 -0.53
N LEU A 86 6.14 0.79 -0.44
CA LEU A 86 6.93 1.48 0.56
C LEU A 86 7.59 2.74 -0.01
N VAL A 87 7.68 3.75 0.86
CA VAL A 87 8.53 4.93 0.70
C VAL A 87 9.29 5.12 2.02
N ASP A 88 10.61 5.12 1.96
CA ASP A 88 11.49 5.26 3.12
C ASP A 88 11.16 4.29 4.28
N GLY A 89 10.83 3.04 3.94
CA GLY A 89 10.48 2.00 4.92
C GLY A 89 9.09 2.12 5.53
N VAL A 90 8.26 3.03 5.03
CA VAL A 90 6.85 3.21 5.43
C VAL A 90 5.96 2.75 4.29
N TRP A 91 5.01 1.86 4.58
CA TRP A 91 3.96 1.49 3.64
C TRP A 91 3.03 2.70 3.45
N GLN A 92 3.00 3.31 2.26
CA GLN A 92 2.31 4.59 1.99
C GLN A 92 1.11 4.48 1.05
N GLY A 93 0.88 3.30 0.50
CA GLY A 93 -0.16 3.11 -0.50
C GLY A 93 -0.39 1.64 -0.81
N THR A 94 -1.64 1.31 -1.10
CA THR A 94 -2.01 -0.03 -1.57
C THR A 94 -2.73 0.06 -2.89
N VAL A 95 -2.32 -0.76 -3.87
CA VAL A 95 -2.99 -0.85 -5.17
C VAL A 95 -3.33 -2.29 -5.49
N ARG A 96 -4.59 -2.50 -5.89
CA ARG A 96 -5.14 -3.80 -6.28
C ARG A 96 -4.55 -4.29 -7.61
N GLY A 97 -4.37 -5.60 -7.75
CA GLY A 97 -4.06 -6.25 -9.03
C GLY A 97 -2.67 -5.97 -9.60
N HIS A 98 -1.79 -5.32 -8.85
CA HIS A 98 -0.37 -5.18 -9.21
C HIS A 98 0.46 -6.23 -8.47
N HIS A 99 1.50 -6.72 -9.16
CA HIS A 99 2.50 -7.64 -8.61
C HIS A 99 3.68 -6.86 -8.06
N ALA A 100 4.28 -7.35 -6.96
CA ALA A 100 5.47 -6.71 -6.42
C ALA A 100 6.63 -6.80 -7.43
N GLY A 101 7.35 -5.70 -7.60
CA GLY A 101 8.46 -5.59 -8.55
C GLY A 101 8.15 -4.77 -9.81
N GLU A 102 6.87 -4.49 -10.11
CA GLU A 102 6.51 -3.45 -11.07
C GLU A 102 6.66 -2.08 -10.41
N ALA A 103 7.78 -1.42 -10.65
CA ALA A 103 8.04 -0.10 -10.09
C ALA A 103 6.97 0.91 -10.59
N PRO A 104 6.33 1.68 -9.68
CA PRO A 104 5.44 2.76 -10.06
C PRO A 104 6.12 3.74 -11.00
N VAL A 105 5.43 4.17 -12.05
CA VAL A 105 5.96 5.20 -12.96
C VAL A 105 5.78 6.59 -12.32
N PRO A 106 6.65 7.57 -12.60
CA PRO A 106 6.45 8.92 -12.10
C PRO A 106 5.11 9.53 -12.53
N ALA A 107 4.57 10.40 -11.69
CA ALA A 107 3.51 11.31 -12.07
C ALA A 107 3.78 12.70 -11.50
N THR A 108 3.34 13.72 -12.22
CA THR A 108 3.55 15.12 -11.82
C THR A 108 2.21 15.75 -11.45
N ILE A 109 2.18 16.55 -10.39
CA ILE A 109 1.05 17.45 -10.12
C ILE A 109 1.19 18.65 -11.06
N ILE A 110 0.24 18.80 -11.99
CA ILE A 110 0.24 19.90 -12.96
C ILE A 110 -0.46 21.15 -12.43
N THR A 111 -1.58 20.98 -11.70
CA THR A 111 -2.29 22.09 -11.03
C THR A 111 -3.28 21.55 -9.99
N GLY A 112 -3.24 22.07 -8.76
CA GLY A 112 -4.15 21.64 -7.69
C GLY A 112 -4.10 20.13 -7.44
N HIS A 113 -5.21 19.45 -7.71
CA HIS A 113 -5.36 17.99 -7.60
C HIS A 113 -5.21 17.25 -8.93
N TRP A 114 -4.79 17.95 -9.99
CA TRP A 114 -4.55 17.32 -11.29
C TRP A 114 -3.17 16.69 -11.33
N ARG A 115 -3.17 15.40 -11.61
CA ARG A 115 -2.01 14.53 -11.74
C ARG A 115 -1.87 14.10 -13.19
N GLN A 116 -0.65 14.04 -13.71
CA GLN A 116 -0.34 13.54 -15.05
C GLN A 116 0.56 12.29 -14.98
N CYS A 117 0.17 11.23 -15.67
CA CYS A 117 0.93 9.97 -15.76
C CYS A 117 2.11 10.12 -16.73
N SER A 118 3.32 9.76 -16.33
CA SER A 118 4.48 9.83 -17.23
C SER A 118 4.49 8.74 -18.31
N ALA A 119 3.70 7.66 -18.16
CA ALA A 119 3.66 6.56 -19.13
C ALA A 119 2.76 6.88 -20.35
N CYS A 120 1.59 7.48 -20.13
CA CYS A 120 0.62 7.75 -21.20
C CYS A 120 0.31 9.24 -21.40
N ALA A 121 0.86 10.13 -20.57
CA ALA A 121 0.60 11.57 -20.54
C ALA A 121 -0.85 12.00 -20.22
N ASP A 122 -1.74 11.06 -19.89
CA ASP A 122 -3.10 11.36 -19.45
C ASP A 122 -3.09 12.07 -18.09
N ALA A 123 -4.08 12.94 -17.89
CA ALA A 123 -4.22 13.73 -16.68
C ALA A 123 -5.61 13.55 -16.07
N TRP A 124 -5.65 13.38 -14.75
CA TRP A 124 -6.90 13.19 -14.00
C TRP A 124 -6.83 13.90 -12.66
N GLU A 125 -8.01 14.11 -12.07
CA GLU A 125 -8.15 14.67 -10.73
C GLU A 125 -8.07 13.56 -9.69
N GLU A 126 -7.13 13.69 -8.74
CA GLU A 126 -6.92 12.77 -7.64
C GLU A 126 -6.38 13.56 -6.44
N PRO A 127 -6.89 13.33 -5.22
CA PRO A 127 -6.24 13.82 -4.00
C PRO A 127 -4.73 13.56 -4.01
N ALA A 128 -3.93 14.42 -3.37
CA ALA A 128 -2.48 14.33 -3.38
C ALA A 128 -1.96 13.13 -2.55
N ARG A 129 -2.21 11.92 -3.02
CA ARG A 129 -1.74 10.65 -2.47
C ARG A 129 -0.42 10.27 -3.13
N PRO A 130 0.56 9.74 -2.37
CA PRO A 130 1.84 9.33 -2.92
C PRO A 130 1.72 8.39 -4.13
N LEU A 131 0.70 7.53 -4.13
CA LEU A 131 0.45 6.55 -5.17
C LEU A 131 -0.99 6.64 -5.68
N ALA A 132 -1.18 6.41 -6.97
CA ALA A 132 -2.49 6.26 -7.58
C ALA A 132 -2.38 5.48 -8.89
N GLU A 133 -3.45 4.78 -9.26
CA GLU A 133 -3.54 4.10 -10.54
C GLU A 133 -4.02 5.09 -11.62
N CYS A 134 -3.32 5.15 -12.76
CA CYS A 134 -3.77 5.98 -13.88
C CYS A 134 -5.08 5.41 -14.46
N PRO A 135 -6.17 6.20 -14.56
CA PRO A 135 -7.45 5.69 -15.05
C PRO A 135 -7.39 5.27 -16.53
N HIS A 136 -6.49 5.84 -17.32
CA HIS A 136 -6.34 5.53 -18.74
C HIS A 136 -5.50 4.28 -19.00
N CYS A 137 -4.25 4.24 -18.51
CA CYS A 137 -3.32 3.15 -18.80
C CYS A 137 -3.21 2.09 -17.69
N ARG A 138 -3.93 2.27 -16.57
CA ARG A 138 -3.96 1.37 -15.41
C ARG A 138 -2.61 1.13 -14.74
N THR A 139 -1.59 1.93 -15.07
CA THR A 139 -0.26 1.85 -14.43
C THR A 139 -0.30 2.51 -13.06
N VAL A 140 0.28 1.88 -12.04
CA VAL A 140 0.56 2.57 -10.76
C VAL A 140 1.53 3.69 -11.01
N THR A 141 1.14 4.87 -10.57
CA THR A 141 1.98 6.03 -10.62
C THR A 141 2.40 6.43 -9.21
N ARG A 142 3.62 6.95 -9.05
CA ARG A 142 4.12 7.59 -7.83
C ARG A 142 4.26 9.09 -8.07
N LEU A 143 3.75 9.92 -7.16
CA LEU A 143 3.96 11.36 -7.27
C LEU A 143 5.46 11.61 -7.15
N ALA A 144 6.05 12.16 -8.21
CA ALA A 144 7.40 12.68 -8.14
C ALA A 144 7.37 13.76 -7.08
N GLU A 145 8.24 13.64 -6.07
CA GLU A 145 8.48 14.75 -5.16
C GLU A 145 8.80 15.96 -6.05
N CYS A 146 8.02 17.03 -5.91
CA CYS A 146 8.39 18.28 -6.53
C CYS A 146 9.74 18.63 -5.94
N SER A 147 10.82 18.32 -6.67
CA SER A 147 12.16 18.76 -6.30
C SER A 147 12.03 20.24 -6.02
N PRO A 148 12.40 20.71 -4.81
CA PRO A 148 12.22 22.10 -4.45
C PRO A 148 12.86 22.93 -5.55
N ARG A 149 12.06 23.82 -6.17
CA ARG A 149 12.55 24.70 -7.23
C ARG A 149 13.79 25.39 -6.65
N PRO A 150 14.97 25.30 -7.29
CA PRO A 150 16.15 26.00 -6.78
C PRO A 150 15.80 27.48 -6.60
N PRO A 151 16.23 28.12 -5.49
CA PRO A 151 15.96 29.54 -5.28
C PRO A 151 16.46 30.32 -6.49
N SER A 152 15.58 31.16 -7.04
CA SER A 152 15.84 32.00 -8.22
C SER A 152 16.85 33.11 -7.92
#